data_AF-A0AA87J3G0-F1
#
_entry.id   AF-A0AA87J3G0-F1
#
_cell.length_a   1.000
_cell.length_b   1.000
_cell.length_c   1.000
_cell.angle_alpha   90.00
_cell.angle_beta   90.00
_cell.angle_gamma   90.00
#
_symmetry.space_group_name_H-M   'P 1'
#
loop_
_entity.id
_entity.type
_entity.pdbx_description
1 polymer ?
#
loop_
_entity_poly.entity_id
_entity_poly.type
_entity_poly.pdbx_seq_one_letter_code
_entity_poly.pdbx_strand_id
1 'polypeptide(L)'
;MARQLDLIRYLERGAVHLAASMGTPQEAACEPEADERWCTRSGIVYTFDFDGWSANLHFDSDRRFSHDTIDFFGHCDLPGFARIARPSEVACTVKGTVSFDLGDEQVALLRSGATVHFRKEEGDVRVLTKIAGALLPYDALANYYRLMLRC
;
A
#
# COMPACT_ATOMS: atom_id res chain seq x y z
N MET A 1 -8.63 -2.08 -13.77
CA MET A 1 -8.18 -1.85 -12.38
C MET A 1 -8.47 -0.42 -11.89
N ALA A 2 -7.90 0.63 -12.49
CA ALA A 2 -8.02 2.01 -11.97
C ALA A 2 -9.46 2.56 -11.78
N ARG A 3 -10.40 2.29 -12.70
CA ARG A 3 -11.78 2.84 -12.62
C ARG A 3 -12.64 2.29 -11.46
N GLN A 4 -12.19 1.22 -10.80
CA GLN A 4 -12.94 0.54 -9.73
C GLN A 4 -12.22 0.60 -8.38
N LEU A 5 -11.01 1.15 -8.34
CA LEU A 5 -10.19 1.20 -7.14
C LEU A 5 -10.59 2.39 -6.28
N ASP A 6 -11.01 2.11 -5.04
CA ASP A 6 -11.26 3.10 -4.00
C ASP A 6 -10.23 2.88 -2.88
N LEU A 7 -9.46 3.92 -2.55
CA LEU A 7 -8.37 3.83 -1.59
C LEU A 7 -8.89 3.62 -0.17
N ILE A 8 -10.09 4.07 0.18
CA ILE A 8 -10.68 3.78 1.49
C ILE A 8 -11.01 2.28 1.59
N ARG A 9 -11.57 1.70 0.51
CA ARG A 9 -11.81 0.25 0.49
C ARG A 9 -10.51 -0.54 0.55
N TYR A 10 -9.43 -0.04 -0.06
CA TYR A 10 -8.12 -0.66 0.05
C TYR A 10 -7.63 -0.64 1.51
N LEU A 11 -7.72 0.50 2.17
CA LEU A 11 -7.41 0.63 3.60
C LEU A 11 -8.24 -0.33 4.47
N GLU A 12 -9.52 -0.49 4.20
CA GLU A 12 -10.42 -1.39 4.93
C GLU A 12 -10.16 -2.88 4.66
N ARG A 13 -9.79 -3.24 3.42
CA ARG A 13 -9.72 -4.64 2.96
C ARG A 13 -8.31 -5.20 2.90
N GLY A 14 -7.29 -4.36 2.88
CA GLY A 14 -5.90 -4.78 2.94
C GLY A 14 -5.26 -5.16 1.61
N ALA A 15 -5.98 -5.09 0.47
CA ALA A 15 -5.42 -5.41 -0.84
C ALA A 15 -6.14 -4.68 -1.98
N VAL A 16 -5.44 -4.35 -3.06
CA VAL A 16 -5.95 -3.69 -4.27
C VAL A 16 -7.06 -4.51 -4.92
N HIS A 17 -6.85 -5.81 -5.10
CA HIS A 17 -7.83 -6.67 -5.75
C HIS A 17 -9.14 -6.74 -4.96
N LEU A 18 -9.08 -6.77 -3.63
CA LEU A 18 -10.26 -6.73 -2.77
C LEU A 18 -10.98 -5.38 -2.82
N ALA A 19 -10.23 -4.28 -2.88
CA ALA A 19 -10.78 -2.93 -3.01
C ALA A 19 -11.54 -2.74 -4.32
N ALA A 20 -10.98 -3.28 -5.40
CA ALA A 20 -11.56 -3.27 -6.75
C ALA A 20 -12.62 -4.37 -6.96
N SER A 21 -12.92 -5.20 -5.94
CA SER A 21 -13.88 -6.32 -6.03
C SER A 21 -13.54 -7.33 -7.13
N MET A 22 -12.23 -7.60 -7.30
CA MET A 22 -11.68 -8.57 -8.23
C MET A 22 -11.27 -9.86 -7.50
N GLY A 23 -11.10 -10.94 -8.26
CA GLY A 23 -10.46 -12.16 -7.75
C GLY A 23 -8.99 -11.93 -7.41
N THR A 24 -8.38 -12.90 -6.71
CA THR A 24 -6.95 -12.87 -6.42
C THR A 24 -6.15 -12.78 -7.73
N PRO A 25 -5.17 -11.86 -7.83
CA PRO A 25 -4.36 -11.71 -9.03
C PRO A 25 -3.64 -13.02 -9.40
N GLN A 26 -3.58 -13.28 -10.70
CA GLN A 26 -2.83 -14.40 -11.26
C GLN A 26 -1.70 -13.85 -12.12
N GLU A 27 -0.49 -14.37 -11.93
CA GLU A 27 0.72 -13.92 -12.63
C GLU A 27 0.51 -13.89 -14.16
N ALA A 28 -0.05 -14.97 -14.71
CA ALA A 28 -0.30 -15.11 -16.15
C ALA A 28 -1.27 -14.06 -16.73
N ALA A 29 -2.13 -13.46 -15.91
CA ALA A 29 -3.01 -12.37 -16.32
C ALA A 29 -2.35 -10.99 -16.15
N CYS A 30 -1.35 -10.86 -15.28
CA CYS A 30 -0.62 -9.62 -15.06
C CYS A 30 0.51 -9.43 -16.08
N GLU A 31 1.24 -10.50 -16.42
CA GLU A 31 2.42 -10.44 -17.28
C GLU A 31 2.21 -9.74 -18.64
N PRO A 32 1.14 -10.00 -19.41
CA PRO A 32 0.96 -9.33 -20.71
C PRO A 32 0.48 -7.88 -20.60
N GLU A 33 -0.02 -7.46 -19.44
CA GLU A 33 -0.67 -6.16 -19.24
C GLU A 33 0.19 -5.18 -18.42
N ALA A 34 1.25 -5.65 -17.79
CA ALA A 34 2.11 -4.84 -16.93
C ALA A 34 3.06 -3.97 -17.76
N ASP A 35 3.28 -2.73 -17.31
CA ASP A 35 4.23 -1.81 -17.91
C ASP A 35 5.68 -2.23 -17.61
N GLU A 36 5.91 -2.76 -16.40
CA GLU A 36 7.22 -3.24 -15.98
C GLU A 36 7.16 -4.58 -15.23
N ARG A 37 8.28 -5.30 -15.28
CA ARG A 37 8.49 -6.56 -14.57
C ARG A 37 9.84 -6.56 -13.86
N TRP A 38 9.82 -6.82 -12.56
CA TRP A 38 11.00 -6.90 -11.72
C TRP A 38 11.15 -8.30 -11.13
N CYS A 39 12.26 -8.97 -11.45
CA CYS A 39 12.59 -10.27 -10.86
C CYS A 39 13.50 -10.06 -9.65
N THR A 40 13.09 -10.58 -8.49
CA THR A 40 13.87 -10.55 -7.25
C THR A 40 14.21 -11.97 -6.81
N ARG A 41 15.06 -12.12 -5.78
CA ARG A 41 15.31 -13.46 -5.18
C ARG A 41 14.06 -14.05 -4.52
N SER A 42 13.12 -13.20 -4.10
CA SER A 42 11.96 -13.58 -3.29
C SER A 42 10.69 -13.76 -4.12
N GLY A 43 10.75 -13.51 -5.44
CA GLY A 43 9.59 -13.51 -6.31
C GLY A 43 9.64 -12.46 -7.42
N ILE A 44 8.49 -12.16 -7.99
CA ILE A 44 8.34 -11.25 -9.14
C ILE A 44 7.38 -10.12 -8.78
N VAL A 45 7.65 -8.92 -9.28
CA VAL A 45 6.77 -7.77 -9.16
C VAL A 45 6.34 -7.34 -10.56
N TYR A 46 5.05 -7.14 -10.75
CA TYR A 46 4.48 -6.53 -11.95
C TYR A 46 3.95 -5.14 -11.59
N THR A 47 4.42 -4.14 -12.33
CA THR A 47 4.08 -2.73 -12.10
C THR A 47 3.15 -2.24 -13.20
N PHE A 48 2.10 -1.54 -12.78
CA PHE A 48 1.11 -0.89 -13.63
C PHE A 48 1.17 0.61 -13.37
N ASP A 49 1.56 1.38 -14.39
CA ASP A 49 1.80 2.81 -14.27
C ASP A 49 0.56 3.61 -14.63
N PHE A 50 0.31 4.64 -13.83
CA PHE A 50 -0.76 5.60 -14.03
C PHE A 50 -0.21 7.02 -13.84
N ASP A 51 -0.98 8.01 -14.25
CA ASP A 51 -0.58 9.41 -14.05
C ASP A 51 -0.49 9.73 -12.56
N GLY A 52 0.74 9.95 -12.07
CA GLY A 52 1.05 10.32 -10.69
C GLY A 52 1.12 9.18 -9.66
N TRP A 53 0.88 7.92 -10.05
CA TRP A 53 0.97 6.75 -9.16
C TRP A 53 1.16 5.44 -9.92
N SER A 54 1.66 4.40 -9.26
CA SER A 54 1.73 3.05 -9.81
C SER A 54 1.15 2.02 -8.85
N ALA A 55 0.62 0.91 -9.40
CA ALA A 55 0.26 -0.27 -8.62
C ALA A 55 1.26 -1.39 -8.87
N ASN A 56 1.79 -1.98 -7.80
CA ASN A 56 2.72 -3.09 -7.87
C ASN A 56 2.07 -4.34 -7.28
N LEU A 57 2.02 -5.42 -8.06
CA LEU A 57 1.52 -6.71 -7.61
C LEU A 57 2.70 -7.65 -7.38
N HIS A 58 2.87 -8.12 -6.15
CA HIS A 58 3.97 -8.98 -5.74
C HIS A 58 3.54 -10.44 -5.74
N PHE A 59 4.32 -11.28 -6.42
CA PHE A 59 4.15 -12.73 -6.46
C PHE A 59 5.35 -13.40 -5.79
N ASP A 60 5.11 -14.42 -4.97
CA ASP A 60 6.15 -15.20 -4.30
C ASP A 60 6.92 -16.09 -5.30
N SER A 61 7.93 -16.83 -4.80
CA SER A 61 8.69 -17.77 -5.63
C SER A 61 7.86 -18.91 -6.23
N ASP A 62 6.69 -19.20 -5.63
CA ASP A 62 5.72 -20.18 -6.12
C ASP A 62 4.71 -19.54 -7.09
N ARG A 63 4.94 -18.29 -7.51
CA ARG A 63 4.10 -17.51 -8.44
C ARG A 63 2.69 -17.24 -7.90
N ARG A 64 2.52 -17.23 -6.58
CA ARG A 64 1.27 -16.87 -5.93
C ARG A 64 1.28 -15.41 -5.51
N PHE A 65 0.15 -14.74 -5.69
CA PHE A 65 -0.02 -13.39 -5.18
C PHE A 65 0.26 -13.35 -3.67
N SER A 66 1.16 -12.46 -3.26
CA SER A 66 1.57 -12.26 -1.88
C SER A 66 0.92 -11.00 -1.29
N HIS A 67 1.17 -9.86 -1.90
CA HIS A 67 0.67 -8.55 -1.49
C HIS A 67 0.78 -7.57 -2.66
N ASP A 68 0.28 -6.36 -2.45
CA ASP A 68 0.35 -5.28 -3.41
C ASP A 68 0.81 -3.98 -2.75
N THR A 69 1.29 -3.04 -3.55
CA THR A 69 1.52 -1.67 -3.13
C THR A 69 0.94 -0.70 -4.15
N ILE A 70 0.66 0.51 -3.68
CA ILE A 70 0.49 1.69 -4.52
C ILE A 70 1.55 2.69 -4.12
N ASP A 71 2.34 3.15 -5.08
CA ASP A 71 3.32 4.22 -4.90
C ASP A 71 2.79 5.51 -5.52
N PHE A 72 2.99 6.64 -4.83
CA PHE A 72 2.51 7.96 -5.25
C PHE A 72 3.70 8.87 -5.54
N PHE A 73 3.66 9.51 -6.71
CA PHE A 73 4.73 10.41 -7.20
C PHE A 73 4.21 11.83 -7.46
N GLY A 74 2.88 12.02 -7.41
CA GLY A 74 2.25 13.29 -7.70
C GLY A 74 0.77 13.30 -7.33
N HIS A 75 -0.01 14.04 -8.10
CA HIS A 75 -1.46 14.06 -7.93
C HIS A 75 -2.07 12.69 -8.23
N CYS A 76 -3.15 12.34 -7.53
CA CYS A 76 -3.86 11.09 -7.73
C CYS A 76 -5.37 11.33 -7.64
N ASP A 77 -6.06 10.98 -8.72
CA ASP A 77 -7.52 11.13 -8.84
C ASP A 77 -8.31 9.93 -8.32
N LEU A 78 -7.65 8.96 -7.69
CA LEU A 78 -8.34 7.79 -7.16
C LEU A 78 -9.34 8.19 -6.06
N PRO A 79 -10.57 7.64 -6.07
CA PRO A 79 -11.52 7.81 -5.00
C PRO A 79 -10.89 7.54 -3.63
N GLY A 80 -11.09 8.47 -2.70
CA GLY A 80 -10.57 8.37 -1.33
C GLY A 80 -9.20 9.01 -1.10
N PHE A 81 -8.44 9.37 -2.15
CA PHE A 81 -7.09 9.94 -2.00
C PHE A 81 -7.04 11.14 -1.05
N ALA A 82 -7.89 12.14 -1.27
CA ALA A 82 -7.94 13.35 -0.41
C ALA A 82 -8.31 13.06 1.05
N ARG A 83 -8.86 11.88 1.37
CA ARG A 83 -9.22 11.47 2.74
C ARG A 83 -8.11 10.68 3.45
N ILE A 84 -7.01 10.43 2.76
CA ILE A 84 -5.85 9.68 3.26
C ILE A 84 -4.53 10.40 2.98
N ALA A 85 -4.56 11.55 2.34
CA ALA A 85 -3.38 12.29 1.90
C ALA A 85 -2.53 12.78 3.09
N ARG A 86 -3.12 12.83 4.30
CA ARG A 86 -2.42 13.15 5.54
C ARG A 86 -2.64 12.09 6.62
N PRO A 87 -1.68 11.91 7.55
CA PRO A 87 -1.82 10.95 8.64
C PRO A 87 -3.06 11.16 9.52
N SER A 88 -3.41 12.42 9.80
CA SER A 88 -4.60 12.75 10.59
C SER A 88 -5.89 12.38 9.87
N GLU A 89 -5.93 12.51 8.54
CA GLU A 89 -7.09 12.15 7.73
C GLU A 89 -7.30 10.63 7.69
N VAL A 90 -6.21 9.85 7.61
CA VAL A 90 -6.26 8.39 7.75
C VAL A 90 -6.83 8.00 9.11
N ALA A 91 -6.32 8.58 10.20
CA ALA A 91 -6.79 8.27 11.55
C ALA A 91 -8.27 8.62 11.77
N CYS A 92 -8.75 9.70 11.16
CA CYS A 92 -10.17 10.09 11.17
C CYS A 92 -11.04 9.17 10.31
N THR A 93 -10.52 8.73 9.16
CA THR A 93 -11.26 7.93 8.18
C THR A 93 -11.37 6.47 8.61
N VAL A 94 -10.31 5.89 9.18
CA VAL A 94 -10.27 4.48 9.59
C VAL A 94 -9.99 4.38 11.09
N LYS A 95 -11.03 3.99 11.84
CA LYS A 95 -10.94 3.79 13.29
C LYS A 95 -9.96 2.67 13.63
N GLY A 96 -9.21 2.88 14.72
CA GLY A 96 -8.26 1.88 15.23
C GLY A 96 -6.93 1.84 14.48
N THR A 97 -6.66 2.85 13.63
CA THR A 97 -5.34 3.10 13.03
C THR A 97 -4.31 3.35 14.14
N VAL A 98 -3.13 2.74 14.00
CA VAL A 98 -2.00 2.94 14.91
C VAL A 98 -0.85 3.54 14.11
N SER A 99 -0.29 4.65 14.60
CA SER A 99 0.82 5.32 13.93
C SER A 99 2.17 4.96 14.56
N PHE A 100 3.17 4.78 13.72
CA PHE A 100 4.56 4.53 14.06
C PHE A 100 5.42 5.62 13.39
N ASP A 101 6.45 6.06 14.10
CA ASP A 101 7.39 7.06 13.61
C ASP A 101 8.74 6.38 13.33
N LEU A 102 9.17 6.33 12.08
CA LEU A 102 10.34 5.58 11.62
C LEU A 102 11.43 6.52 11.09
N GLY A 103 11.74 7.58 11.82
CA GLY A 103 12.79 8.52 11.43
C GLY A 103 12.31 9.49 10.37
N ASP A 104 12.61 9.22 9.09
CA ASP A 104 12.20 10.04 7.94
C ASP A 104 10.78 9.73 7.45
N GLU A 105 10.16 8.68 7.98
CA GLU A 105 8.81 8.25 7.61
C GLU A 105 7.87 8.21 8.83
N GLN A 106 6.58 8.49 8.58
CA GLN A 106 5.50 8.13 9.48
C GLN A 106 4.63 7.06 8.81
N VAL A 107 4.38 5.96 9.53
CA VAL A 107 3.58 4.85 9.03
C VAL A 107 2.30 4.71 9.85
N ALA A 108 1.16 4.67 9.19
CA ALA A 108 -0.12 4.32 9.78
C ALA A 108 -0.45 2.85 9.47
N LEU A 109 -0.59 2.02 10.50
CA LEU A 109 -1.00 0.62 10.40
C LEU A 109 -2.49 0.46 10.68
N LEU A 110 -3.19 -0.22 9.77
CA LEU A 110 -4.61 -0.46 9.84
C LEU A 110 -4.93 -1.89 10.27
N ARG A 111 -6.13 -2.11 10.82
CA ARG A 111 -6.58 -3.45 11.25
C ARG A 111 -6.66 -4.48 10.13
N SER A 112 -6.78 -4.03 8.89
CA SER A 112 -6.71 -4.87 7.69
C SER A 112 -5.30 -5.45 7.45
N GLY A 113 -4.28 -4.95 8.14
CA GLY A 113 -2.87 -5.25 7.88
C GLY A 113 -2.23 -4.33 6.84
N ALA A 114 -3.02 -3.47 6.17
CA ALA A 114 -2.47 -2.44 5.29
C ALA A 114 -1.71 -1.38 6.08
N THR A 115 -0.75 -0.76 5.41
CA THR A 115 0.06 0.34 5.93
C THR A 115 0.03 1.53 4.98
N VAL A 116 -0.05 2.73 5.53
CA VAL A 116 -0.01 3.99 4.80
C VAL A 116 1.24 4.74 5.23
N HIS A 117 2.05 5.12 4.25
CA HIS A 117 3.40 5.59 4.42
C HIS A 117 3.48 7.06 4.02
N PHE A 118 4.02 7.86 4.93
CA PHE A 118 4.17 9.30 4.75
C PHE A 118 5.62 9.69 4.94
N ARG A 119 6.26 10.21 3.89
CA ARG A 119 7.58 10.81 4.03
C ARG A 119 7.47 12.15 4.74
N LYS A 120 8.36 12.39 5.70
CA LYS A 120 8.48 13.69 6.37
C LYS A 120 9.36 14.61 5.53
N GLU A 121 8.88 15.82 5.34
CA GLU A 121 9.56 16.89 4.62
C GLU A 121 9.82 18.08 5.56
N GLU A 122 10.54 19.08 5.08
CA GLU A 122 10.78 20.32 5.84
C GLU A 122 9.46 21.00 6.26
N GLY A 123 9.48 21.64 7.43
CA GLY A 123 8.32 22.39 7.94
C GLY A 123 7.16 21.51 8.44
N ASP A 124 7.47 20.33 9.00
CA ASP A 124 6.49 19.35 9.53
C ASP A 124 5.46 18.85 8.48
N VAL A 125 5.79 18.97 7.20
CA VAL A 125 4.98 18.47 6.10
C VAL A 125 5.15 16.95 6.00
N ARG A 126 4.05 16.25 5.80
CA ARG A 126 4.02 14.80 5.62
C ARG A 126 3.32 14.48 4.30
N VAL A 127 4.03 13.85 3.39
CA VAL A 127 3.57 13.56 2.03
C VAL A 127 3.26 12.07 1.92
N LEU A 128 2.04 11.74 1.52
CA LEU A 128 1.67 10.36 1.21
C LEU A 128 2.52 9.84 0.06
N THR A 129 3.31 8.80 0.31
CA THR A 129 4.21 8.20 -0.68
C THR A 129 3.79 6.79 -1.07
N LYS A 130 3.16 6.04 -0.16
CA LYS A 130 2.82 4.64 -0.42
C LYS A 130 1.64 4.14 0.41
N ILE A 131 0.87 3.23 -0.17
CA ILE A 131 0.03 2.28 0.57
C ILE A 131 0.57 0.89 0.27
N ALA A 132 0.83 0.09 1.30
CA ALA A 132 1.15 -1.31 1.13
C ALA A 132 0.04 -2.17 1.70
N GLY A 133 -0.38 -3.15 0.91
CA GLY A 133 -1.35 -4.17 1.30
C GLY A 133 -0.80 -5.06 2.41
N ALA A 134 -1.70 -5.88 2.96
CA ALA A 134 -1.40 -6.77 4.06
C ALA A 134 -0.46 -7.90 3.62
N LEU A 135 0.83 -7.74 3.91
CA LEU A 135 1.84 -8.79 3.75
C LEU A 135 1.81 -9.79 4.92
N LEU A 136 1.53 -9.31 6.14
CA LEU A 136 1.45 -10.10 7.35
C LEU A 136 0.15 -9.81 8.10
N PRO A 137 -0.33 -10.73 8.95
CA PRO A 137 -1.41 -10.44 9.89
C PRO A 137 -1.08 -9.22 10.76
N TYR A 138 -2.10 -8.44 11.11
CA TYR A 138 -1.97 -7.19 11.86
C TYR A 138 -1.05 -7.31 13.08
N ASP A 139 -1.22 -8.32 13.93
CA ASP A 139 -0.45 -8.45 15.17
C ASP A 139 1.04 -8.68 14.91
N ALA A 140 1.37 -9.45 13.87
CA ALA A 140 2.76 -9.70 13.47
C ALA A 140 3.41 -8.41 12.93
N LEU A 141 2.70 -7.67 12.10
CA LEU A 141 3.19 -6.41 11.54
C LEU A 141 3.31 -5.31 12.60
N ALA A 142 2.35 -5.23 13.52
CA ALA A 142 2.41 -4.32 14.67
C ALA A 142 3.61 -4.64 15.57
N ASN A 143 3.90 -5.92 15.79
CA ASN A 143 5.08 -6.32 16.56
C ASN A 143 6.38 -5.95 15.85
N TYR A 144 6.46 -6.16 14.52
CA TYR A 144 7.60 -5.74 13.71
C TYR A 144 7.92 -4.25 13.88
N TYR A 145 6.93 -3.37 13.70
CA TYR A 145 7.15 -1.93 13.87
C TYR A 145 7.58 -1.56 15.29
N ARG A 146 7.00 -2.18 16.32
CA ARG A 146 7.41 -1.95 17.72
C ARG A 146 8.87 -2.34 17.98
N LEU A 147 9.36 -3.38 17.31
CA LEU A 147 10.77 -3.80 17.44
C LEU A 147 11.70 -2.78 16.78
N MET A 148 11.34 -2.24 15.61
CA MET A 148 12.14 -1.21 14.95
C MET A 148 12.30 0.06 15.78
N LEU A 149 11.28 0.45 16.55
CA LEU A 149 11.34 1.61 17.45
C LEU A 149 12.27 1.45 18.65
N ARG A 150 12.77 0.23 18.92
CA ARG A 150 13.68 -0.05 20.04
C ARG A 150 15.14 -0.07 19.61
N CYS A 151 15.41 0.05 18.31
CA CYS A 151 16.74 0.13 17.72
C CYS A 151 17.19 1.59 17.64
#